data_AF-A0A835H583-F1
#
_entry.id   AF-A0A835H583-F1
#
_cell.length_a   1.000
_cell.length_b   1.000
_cell.length_c   1.000
_cell.angle_alpha   90.00
_cell.angle_beta   90.00
_cell.angle_gamma   90.00
#
_symmetry.space_group_name_H-M   'P 1'
#
loop_
_entity.id
_entity.type
_entity.pdbx_description
1 polymer ?
#
loop_
_entity_poly.entity_id
_entity_poly.type
_entity_poly.pdbx_seq_one_letter_code
_entity_poly.pdbx_strand_id
1 'polypeptide(L)'
;MFLSRPKTRMISSRHDGDAFRRLHVVRRAENAINCAQGPKEKIREMFNKIELSVSSYDTAWVAMVPSPDSSQQPCFPECLNWLLENQVRDGSWTLPHHHHLLIKESMLSTLACVLALRRWETGDEHVRKGLEFMELNFGLIMDKKHTSPIGFDIIFPGMIEYAKDLDLNLPFSPKFVEAMLHKRDLEFERVSKINSKGSKAYLAYTSEGLTKLCDWKEVMKWQRKNGSMFNSPSTTAATFIQNQDLVLEYLAYS
;
A
#
# COMPACT_ATOMS: atom_id res chain seq x y z
N MET A 1 -63.80 25.92 -66.01
CA MET A 1 -63.85 26.27 -64.57
C MET A 1 -63.94 24.95 -63.83
N PHE A 2 -62.85 24.51 -63.19
CA PHE A 2 -62.72 23.17 -62.61
C PHE A 2 -63.55 23.01 -61.33
N LEU A 3 -64.34 21.94 -61.28
CA LEU A 3 -64.93 21.36 -60.07
C LEU A 3 -64.32 19.97 -59.83
N SER A 4 -64.15 19.71 -58.53
CA SER A 4 -63.68 18.55 -57.76
C SER A 4 -63.47 17.15 -58.38
N ARG A 5 -62.44 16.50 -57.81
CA ARG A 5 -61.89 15.15 -58.03
C ARG A 5 -62.86 13.98 -57.78
N PRO A 6 -62.43 12.76 -58.16
CA PRO A 6 -62.43 11.64 -57.21
C PRO A 6 -61.05 10.97 -57.04
N LYS A 7 -60.85 10.42 -55.84
CA LYS A 7 -59.65 9.72 -55.34
C LYS A 7 -59.65 8.25 -55.80
N THR A 8 -58.52 7.76 -56.31
CA THR A 8 -58.21 6.32 -56.36
C THR A 8 -57.35 5.95 -55.16
N ARG A 9 -57.77 4.92 -54.43
CA ARG A 9 -57.17 4.42 -53.18
C ARG A 9 -56.05 3.44 -53.53
N MET A 10 -54.78 3.81 -53.34
CA MET A 10 -53.69 2.83 -53.25
C MET A 10 -53.61 2.31 -51.81
N ILE A 11 -53.83 1.01 -51.66
CA ILE A 11 -53.47 0.24 -50.47
C ILE A 11 -52.01 -0.15 -50.67
N SER A 12 -51.11 0.31 -49.78
CA SER A 12 -49.73 -0.19 -49.72
C SER A 12 -49.25 -0.27 -48.27
N SER A 13 -49.19 -1.52 -47.80
CA SER A 13 -48.30 -2.10 -46.78
C SER A 13 -47.77 -1.22 -45.64
N ARG A 14 -48.61 -0.98 -44.63
CA ARG A 14 -48.14 -0.54 -43.29
C ARG A 14 -47.63 -1.69 -42.39
N HIS A 15 -47.64 -2.94 -42.84
CA HIS A 15 -47.25 -4.09 -42.01
C HIS A 15 -45.79 -4.56 -42.14
N ASP A 16 -45.09 -4.31 -43.26
CA ASP A 16 -43.69 -4.75 -43.42
C ASP A 16 -42.66 -3.85 -42.73
N GLY A 17 -42.93 -2.54 -42.68
CA GLY A 17 -42.00 -1.57 -42.10
C GLY A 17 -41.84 -1.65 -40.59
N ASP A 18 -42.82 -2.22 -39.87
CA ASP A 18 -42.81 -2.35 -38.42
C ASP A 18 -42.12 -3.66 -37.98
N ALA A 19 -42.28 -4.74 -38.75
CA ALA A 19 -41.58 -6.01 -38.53
C ALA A 19 -40.07 -5.87 -38.76
N PHE A 20 -39.65 -5.19 -39.83
CA PHE A 20 -38.23 -4.94 -40.12
C PHE A 20 -37.55 -4.06 -39.07
N ARG A 21 -38.27 -3.06 -38.55
CA ARG A 21 -37.78 -2.15 -37.52
C ARG A 21 -37.66 -2.86 -36.16
N ARG A 22 -38.60 -3.75 -35.82
CA ARG A 22 -38.53 -4.62 -34.63
C ARG A 22 -37.37 -5.60 -34.70
N LEU A 23 -37.15 -6.27 -35.84
CA LEU A 23 -36.03 -7.19 -36.03
C LEU A 23 -34.67 -6.49 -35.84
N HIS A 24 -34.55 -5.25 -36.34
CA HIS A 24 -33.31 -4.49 -36.25
C HIS A 24 -33.01 -3.99 -34.83
N VAL A 25 -34.05 -3.67 -34.05
CA VAL A 25 -33.95 -3.30 -32.62
C VAL A 25 -33.58 -4.52 -31.78
N VAL A 26 -34.21 -5.67 -32.02
CA VAL A 26 -33.89 -6.93 -31.32
C VAL A 26 -32.43 -7.32 -31.57
N ARG A 27 -31.98 -7.29 -32.83
CA ARG A 27 -30.58 -7.62 -33.18
C ARG A 27 -29.56 -6.64 -32.58
N ARG A 28 -29.93 -5.36 -32.41
CA ARG A 28 -29.10 -4.37 -31.70
C ARG A 28 -29.06 -4.63 -30.19
N ALA A 29 -30.19 -5.02 -29.59
CA ALA A 29 -30.25 -5.38 -28.18
C ALA A 29 -29.46 -6.66 -27.90
N GLU A 30 -29.57 -7.68 -28.73
CA GLU A 30 -28.79 -8.92 -28.64
C GLU A 30 -27.28 -8.66 -28.77
N ASN A 31 -26.87 -7.83 -29.73
CA ASN A 31 -25.47 -7.44 -29.88
C ASN A 31 -24.96 -6.60 -28.68
N ALA A 32 -25.79 -5.72 -28.11
CA ALA A 32 -25.43 -4.96 -26.91
C ALA A 32 -25.33 -5.83 -25.65
N ILE A 33 -26.19 -6.85 -25.53
CA ILE A 33 -26.16 -7.85 -24.46
C ILE A 33 -24.89 -8.71 -24.58
N ASN A 34 -24.57 -9.19 -25.79
CA ASN A 34 -23.35 -9.94 -26.08
C ASN A 34 -22.08 -9.12 -25.85
N CYS A 35 -22.06 -7.84 -26.25
CA CYS A 35 -20.95 -6.92 -25.94
C CYS A 35 -20.83 -6.60 -24.44
N ALA A 36 -21.91 -6.72 -23.66
CA ALA A 36 -21.90 -6.49 -22.21
C ALA A 36 -21.62 -7.77 -21.39
N GLN A 37 -21.73 -8.96 -21.99
CA GLN A 37 -21.38 -10.24 -21.35
C GLN A 37 -19.86 -10.33 -21.15
N GLY A 38 -19.04 -10.13 -22.19
CA GLY A 38 -17.58 -10.19 -22.06
C GLY A 38 -16.99 -9.33 -20.92
N PRO A 39 -17.41 -8.05 -20.76
CA PRO A 39 -17.04 -7.23 -19.61
C PRO A 39 -17.58 -7.74 -18.27
N LYS A 40 -18.80 -8.29 -18.21
CA LYS A 40 -19.38 -8.85 -16.97
C LYS A 40 -18.68 -10.13 -16.53
N GLU A 41 -18.34 -11.01 -17.46
CA GLU A 41 -17.54 -12.20 -17.17
C GLU A 41 -16.14 -11.80 -16.69
N LYS A 42 -15.49 -10.84 -17.35
CA LYS A 42 -14.19 -10.31 -16.92
C LYS A 42 -14.23 -9.65 -15.54
N ILE A 43 -15.28 -8.86 -15.25
CA ILE A 43 -15.49 -8.27 -13.92
C ILE A 43 -15.71 -9.38 -12.88
N ARG A 44 -16.49 -10.42 -13.20
CA ARG A 44 -16.72 -11.57 -12.31
C ARG A 44 -15.43 -12.36 -12.05
N GLU A 45 -14.58 -12.53 -13.06
CA GLU A 45 -13.25 -13.13 -12.92
C GLU A 45 -12.31 -12.27 -12.07
N MET A 46 -12.34 -10.94 -12.23
CA MET A 46 -11.58 -10.01 -11.38
C MET A 46 -12.02 -10.07 -9.91
N PHE A 47 -13.32 -10.27 -9.62
CA PHE A 47 -13.78 -10.49 -8.25
C PHE A 47 -13.36 -11.85 -7.68
N ASN A 48 -13.13 -12.85 -8.54
CA ASN A 48 -12.66 -14.18 -8.12
C ASN A 48 -11.13 -14.23 -7.93
N LYS A 49 -10.38 -13.29 -8.51
CA LYS A 49 -8.94 -13.14 -8.36
C LYS A 49 -8.62 -11.72 -7.89
N ILE A 50 -8.64 -11.53 -6.56
CA ILE A 50 -8.11 -10.31 -5.97
C ILE A 50 -6.58 -10.38 -6.06
N GLU A 51 -6.02 -9.86 -7.15
CA GLU A 51 -4.57 -9.61 -7.28
C GLU A 51 -4.26 -8.26 -6.63
N LEU A 52 -3.80 -8.29 -5.37
CA LEU A 52 -3.23 -7.10 -4.73
C LEU A 52 -1.80 -6.93 -5.21
N SER A 53 -1.39 -5.70 -5.50
CA SER A 53 0.02 -5.40 -5.75
C SER A 53 0.83 -5.61 -4.48
N VAL A 54 1.98 -6.25 -4.59
CA VAL A 54 2.91 -6.43 -3.47
C VAL A 54 3.36 -5.07 -2.94
N SER A 55 3.28 -4.88 -1.63
CA SER A 55 3.76 -3.68 -0.95
C SER A 55 5.22 -3.89 -0.56
N SER A 56 6.15 -3.13 -1.14
CA SER A 56 7.57 -3.20 -0.77
C SER A 56 7.78 -2.85 0.69
N TYR A 57 7.01 -1.90 1.21
CA TYR A 57 7.06 -1.48 2.61
C TYR A 57 6.68 -2.64 3.55
N ASP A 58 5.54 -3.29 3.31
CA ASP A 58 5.09 -4.42 4.13
C ASP A 58 6.04 -5.60 4.01
N THR A 59 6.47 -5.92 2.78
CA THR A 59 7.42 -7.01 2.50
C THR A 59 8.74 -6.80 3.26
N ALA A 60 9.23 -5.56 3.33
CA ALA A 60 10.44 -5.24 4.08
C ALA A 60 10.28 -5.43 5.59
N TRP A 61 9.14 -5.04 6.17
CA TRP A 61 8.87 -5.30 7.58
C TRP A 61 8.77 -6.80 7.90
N VAL A 62 8.12 -7.57 7.04
CA VAL A 62 8.05 -9.03 7.19
C VAL A 62 9.44 -9.66 7.04
N ALA A 63 10.26 -9.18 6.09
CA ALA A 63 11.64 -9.65 5.91
C ALA A 63 12.50 -9.43 7.16
N MET A 64 12.20 -8.44 8.01
CA MET A 64 12.95 -8.18 9.25
C MET A 64 12.62 -9.14 10.40
N VAL A 65 11.56 -9.93 10.30
CA VAL A 65 11.13 -10.84 11.37
C VAL A 65 12.19 -11.93 11.59
N PRO A 66 12.78 -12.04 12.81
CA PRO A 66 13.72 -13.11 13.10
C PRO A 66 13.02 -14.45 13.24
N SER A 67 13.73 -15.53 12.89
CA SER A 67 13.26 -16.89 13.13
C SER A 67 13.07 -17.15 14.63
N PRO A 68 11.99 -17.86 15.04
CA PRO A 68 11.82 -18.31 16.43
C PRO A 68 12.99 -19.17 16.92
N ASP A 69 13.63 -19.92 16.02
CA ASP A 69 14.73 -20.83 16.35
C ASP A 69 16.10 -20.13 16.38
N SER A 70 16.23 -18.98 15.71
CA SER A 70 17.48 -18.23 15.63
C SER A 70 17.25 -16.75 15.34
N SER A 71 17.71 -15.89 16.25
CA SER A 71 17.68 -14.43 16.07
C SER A 71 18.57 -13.92 14.93
N GLN A 72 19.46 -14.77 14.41
CA GLN A 72 20.43 -14.45 13.36
C GLN A 72 19.95 -14.83 11.95
N GLN A 73 18.71 -15.32 11.81
CA GLN A 73 18.15 -15.70 10.52
C GLN A 73 16.76 -15.11 10.32
N PRO A 74 16.40 -14.72 9.08
CA PRO A 74 15.04 -14.29 8.78
C PRO A 74 14.07 -15.47 8.90
N CYS A 75 12.88 -15.21 9.45
CA CYS A 75 11.78 -16.16 9.45
C CYS A 75 11.20 -16.37 8.03
N PHE A 76 11.26 -15.32 7.20
CA PHE A 76 10.70 -15.29 5.84
C PHE A 76 11.78 -14.89 4.82
N PRO A 77 12.73 -15.78 4.49
CA PRO A 77 13.82 -15.49 3.55
C PRO A 77 13.33 -15.11 2.15
N GLU A 78 12.15 -15.57 1.74
CA GLU A 78 11.51 -15.21 0.47
C GLU A 78 11.19 -13.71 0.36
N CYS A 79 10.79 -13.07 1.46
CA CYS A 79 10.58 -11.62 1.49
C CYS A 79 11.90 -10.88 1.28
N LEU A 80 12.98 -11.37 1.88
CA LEU A 80 14.32 -10.80 1.71
C LEU A 80 14.83 -10.94 0.27
N ASN A 81 14.61 -12.11 -0.35
CA ASN A 81 14.94 -12.33 -1.76
C ASN A 81 14.13 -11.41 -2.68
N TRP A 82 12.83 -11.21 -2.38
CA TRP A 82 11.99 -10.29 -3.14
C TRP A 82 12.56 -8.86 -3.11
N LEU A 83 13.07 -8.39 -1.97
CA LEU A 83 13.72 -7.08 -1.90
C LEU A 83 14.92 -6.97 -2.84
N LEU A 84 15.78 -7.99 -2.88
CA LEU A 84 16.96 -8.03 -3.75
C LEU A 84 16.59 -8.02 -5.24
N GLU A 85 15.45 -8.61 -5.60
CA GLU A 85 15.01 -8.74 -6.99
C GLU A 85 14.20 -7.54 -7.51
N ASN A 86 13.66 -6.70 -6.61
CA ASN A 86 12.65 -5.67 -6.96
C ASN A 86 13.10 -4.22 -6.68
N GLN A 87 14.39 -3.97 -6.46
CA GLN A 87 14.91 -2.59 -6.46
C GLN A 87 14.82 -2.01 -7.87
N VAL A 88 14.23 -0.81 -8.01
CA VAL A 88 14.16 -0.14 -9.31
C VAL A 88 15.45 0.64 -9.61
N ARG A 89 15.60 1.08 -10.86
CA ARG A 89 16.86 1.65 -11.38
C ARG A 89 17.35 2.90 -10.67
N ASP A 90 16.45 3.68 -10.06
CA ASP A 90 16.80 4.90 -9.32
C ASP A 90 17.24 4.62 -7.87
N GLY A 91 17.27 3.35 -7.46
CA GLY A 91 17.65 2.91 -6.12
C GLY A 91 16.48 2.76 -5.14
N SER A 92 15.27 3.15 -5.52
CA SER A 92 14.09 3.04 -4.67
C SER A 92 13.40 1.67 -4.76
N TRP A 93 12.45 1.41 -3.86
CA TRP A 93 11.52 0.26 -3.93
C TRP A 93 10.09 0.72 -4.17
N THR A 94 9.90 1.33 -5.32
CA THR A 94 8.67 2.02 -5.70
C THR A 94 7.92 1.20 -6.75
N LEU A 95 6.60 1.07 -6.61
CA LEU A 95 5.71 0.52 -7.64
C LEU A 95 5.92 1.17 -9.05
N PRO A 96 5.69 0.43 -10.13
CA PRO A 96 5.72 1.02 -11.47
C PRO A 96 4.69 2.18 -11.60
N HIS A 97 5.08 3.26 -12.28
CA HIS A 97 4.25 4.45 -12.57
C HIS A 97 3.93 5.39 -11.40
N HIS A 98 4.82 5.46 -10.41
CA HIS A 98 4.63 6.38 -9.28
C HIS A 98 4.49 7.84 -9.68
N HIS A 99 3.45 8.46 -9.12
CA HIS A 99 3.17 9.87 -9.29
C HIS A 99 4.12 10.69 -8.40
N HIS A 100 4.66 11.81 -8.90
CA HIS A 100 5.59 12.69 -8.17
C HIS A 100 5.09 13.19 -6.79
N LEU A 101 3.78 13.11 -6.54
CA LEU A 101 3.17 13.47 -5.26
C LEU A 101 3.38 12.40 -4.16
N LEU A 102 3.81 11.19 -4.52
CA LEU A 102 3.97 10.02 -3.64
C LEU A 102 5.42 9.80 -3.18
N ILE A 103 6.24 10.85 -3.22
CA ILE A 103 7.65 10.77 -2.79
C ILE A 103 7.78 10.31 -1.32
N LYS A 104 6.81 10.62 -0.46
CA LYS A 104 6.77 10.14 0.93
C LYS A 104 6.58 8.63 1.01
N GLU A 105 5.72 8.03 0.19
CA GLU A 105 5.59 6.57 0.08
C GLU A 105 6.89 5.94 -0.40
N SER A 106 7.51 6.57 -1.40
CA SER A 106 8.77 6.09 -1.97
C SER A 106 9.90 6.08 -0.96
N MET A 107 10.03 7.16 -0.17
CA MET A 107 11.00 7.26 0.91
C MET A 107 10.72 6.27 2.04
N LEU A 108 9.44 6.08 2.39
CA LEU A 108 9.02 5.14 3.43
C LEU A 108 9.37 3.69 3.05
N SER A 109 8.96 3.26 1.85
CA SER A 109 9.27 1.93 1.32
C SER A 109 10.77 1.70 1.18
N THR A 110 11.50 2.68 0.64
CA THR A 110 12.95 2.55 0.41
C THR A 110 13.71 2.43 1.73
N LEU A 111 13.38 3.26 2.73
CA LEU A 111 14.02 3.14 4.04
C LEU A 111 13.69 1.80 4.71
N ALA A 112 12.45 1.32 4.65
CA ALA A 112 12.11 0.00 5.19
C ALA A 112 12.93 -1.12 4.52
N CYS A 113 13.06 -1.10 3.19
CA CYS A 113 13.84 -2.10 2.43
C CYS A 113 15.33 -2.05 2.79
N VAL A 114 15.90 -0.84 2.89
CA VAL A 114 17.29 -0.62 3.30
C VAL A 114 17.54 -1.17 4.71
N LEU A 115 16.63 -0.92 5.65
CA LEU A 115 16.72 -1.45 7.03
C LEU A 115 16.66 -2.97 7.06
N ALA A 116 15.78 -3.58 6.25
CA ALA A 116 15.65 -5.03 6.15
C ALA A 116 16.92 -5.69 5.62
N LEU A 117 17.49 -5.16 4.54
CA LEU A 117 18.74 -5.64 3.97
C LEU A 117 19.91 -5.47 4.94
N ARG A 118 19.98 -4.30 5.59
CA ARG A 118 21.03 -4.00 6.58
C ARG A 118 20.97 -4.94 7.79
N ARG A 119 19.76 -5.22 8.30
CA ARG A 119 19.56 -6.11 9.47
C ARG A 119 20.17 -7.50 9.27
N TRP A 120 20.13 -8.01 8.04
CA TRP A 120 20.66 -9.32 7.68
C TRP A 120 22.02 -9.26 7.00
N GLU A 121 22.69 -8.10 7.04
CA GLU A 121 24.01 -7.87 6.44
C GLU A 121 24.12 -8.38 5.00
N THR A 122 23.10 -8.11 4.19
CA THR A 122 23.01 -8.57 2.81
C THR A 122 22.68 -7.42 1.86
N GLY A 123 23.02 -7.60 0.58
CA GLY A 123 22.65 -6.65 -0.46
C GLY A 123 23.30 -5.27 -0.33
N ASP A 124 24.58 -5.19 0.05
CA ASP A 124 25.31 -3.91 0.26
C ASP A 124 25.14 -2.90 -0.88
N GLU A 125 25.17 -3.38 -2.13
CA GLU A 125 24.97 -2.53 -3.31
C GLU A 125 23.55 -1.97 -3.40
N HIS A 126 22.54 -2.75 -2.98
CA HIS A 126 21.15 -2.31 -2.91
C HIS A 126 20.97 -1.28 -1.79
N VAL A 127 21.59 -1.52 -0.63
CA VAL A 127 21.64 -0.57 0.49
C VAL A 127 22.24 0.74 0.02
N ARG A 128 23.42 0.71 -0.61
CA ARG A 128 24.09 1.90 -1.15
C ARG A 128 23.18 2.71 -2.08
N LYS A 129 22.58 2.05 -3.08
CA LYS A 129 21.65 2.69 -4.02
C LYS A 129 20.40 3.26 -3.34
N GLY A 130 19.86 2.56 -2.34
CA GLY A 130 18.72 3.04 -1.56
C GLY A 130 19.07 4.30 -0.76
N LEU A 131 20.26 4.35 -0.17
CA LEU A 131 20.75 5.55 0.52
C LEU A 131 20.96 6.70 -0.48
N GLU A 132 21.54 6.47 -1.65
CA GLU A 132 21.69 7.50 -2.70
C GLU A 132 20.34 8.07 -3.15
N PHE A 133 19.34 7.21 -3.35
CA PHE A 133 17.97 7.66 -3.63
C PHE A 133 17.46 8.58 -2.50
N MET A 134 17.64 8.18 -1.25
CA MET A 134 17.17 8.96 -0.10
C MET A 134 17.90 10.31 0.04
N GLU A 135 19.21 10.34 -0.21
CA GLU A 135 20.02 11.56 -0.21
C GLU A 135 19.50 12.59 -1.23
N LEU A 136 19.18 12.13 -2.44
CA LEU A 136 18.68 12.99 -3.50
C LEU A 136 17.26 13.55 -3.22
N ASN A 137 16.48 12.88 -2.36
CA ASN A 137 15.04 13.14 -2.23
C ASN A 137 14.58 13.62 -0.84
N PHE A 138 15.41 13.56 0.23
CA PHE A 138 14.94 13.89 1.58
C PHE A 138 14.43 15.33 1.75
N GLY A 139 14.94 16.27 0.95
CA GLY A 139 14.45 17.65 0.96
C GLY A 139 12.98 17.77 0.54
N LEU A 140 12.50 16.86 -0.31
CA LEU A 140 11.14 16.90 -0.87
C LEU A 140 10.08 16.48 0.15
N ILE A 141 10.40 15.57 1.07
CA ILE A 141 9.41 15.07 2.05
C ILE A 141 9.04 16.09 3.14
N MET A 142 9.75 17.20 3.22
CA MET A 142 9.38 18.34 4.08
C MET A 142 8.30 19.23 3.46
N ASP A 143 8.09 19.18 2.14
CA ASP A 143 7.06 19.98 1.48
C ASP A 143 5.66 19.41 1.80
N LYS A 144 4.79 20.29 2.29
CA LYS A 144 3.40 19.99 2.65
C LYS A 144 2.52 19.68 1.43
N LYS A 145 2.98 20.01 0.21
CA LYS A 145 2.28 19.70 -1.04
C LYS A 145 2.22 18.20 -1.35
N HIS A 146 3.16 17.40 -0.81
CA HIS A 146 3.17 15.96 -1.03
C HIS A 146 2.22 15.24 -0.07
N THR A 147 1.42 14.32 -0.64
CA THR A 147 0.52 13.44 0.10
C THR A 147 1.32 12.60 1.08
N SER A 148 0.86 12.56 2.33
CA SER A 148 1.54 11.79 3.39
C SER A 148 0.76 10.51 3.63
N PRO A 149 1.43 9.35 3.60
CA PRO A 149 0.85 8.09 4.06
C PRO A 149 0.34 8.21 5.50
N ILE A 150 -0.65 7.40 5.83
CA ILE A 150 -1.14 7.30 7.20
C ILE A 150 0.03 6.94 8.11
N GLY A 151 0.20 7.71 9.19
CA GLY A 151 1.26 7.44 10.16
C GLY A 151 2.67 7.86 9.73
N PHE A 152 2.87 8.45 8.55
CA PHE A 152 4.22 8.83 8.05
C PHE A 152 5.02 9.65 9.06
N ASP A 153 4.38 10.64 9.69
CA ASP A 153 5.00 11.54 10.68
C ASP A 153 5.40 10.85 11.99
N ILE A 154 4.97 9.60 12.19
CA ILE A 154 5.35 8.75 13.31
C ILE A 154 6.34 7.67 12.86
N ILE A 155 5.99 6.95 11.80
CA ILE A 155 6.70 5.78 11.30
C ILE A 155 8.07 6.16 10.75
N PHE A 156 8.14 7.15 9.87
CA PHE A 156 9.40 7.51 9.20
C PHE A 156 10.47 7.98 10.19
N PRO A 157 10.19 8.87 11.16
CA PRO A 157 11.16 9.22 12.21
C PRO A 157 11.55 8.02 13.10
N GLY A 158 10.63 7.10 13.40
CA GLY A 158 10.94 5.87 14.12
C GLY A 158 11.93 4.98 13.37
N MET A 159 11.77 4.83 12.06
CA MET A 159 12.73 4.11 11.20
C MET A 159 14.10 4.78 11.15
N ILE A 160 14.18 6.12 11.23
CA ILE A 160 15.47 6.84 11.36
C ILE A 160 16.18 6.46 12.65
N GLU A 161 15.47 6.33 13.78
CA GLU A 161 16.07 5.85 15.02
C GLU A 161 16.49 4.38 14.92
N TYR A 162 15.65 3.54 14.31
CA TYR A 162 15.98 2.13 14.13
C TYR A 162 17.22 1.92 13.26
N ALA A 163 17.45 2.78 12.25
CA ALA A 163 18.71 2.78 11.48
C ALA A 163 19.94 2.94 12.38
N LYS A 164 19.85 3.80 13.42
CA LYS A 164 20.95 3.99 14.38
C LYS A 164 21.18 2.75 15.22
N ASP A 165 20.11 2.05 15.60
CA ASP A 165 20.20 0.79 16.35
C ASP A 165 20.84 -0.34 15.51
N LEU A 166 20.87 -0.20 14.17
CA LEU A 166 21.54 -1.12 13.22
C LEU A 166 22.93 -0.63 12.75
N ASP A 167 23.49 0.40 13.41
CA ASP A 167 24.74 1.06 13.01
C ASP A 167 24.74 1.53 11.55
N LEU A 168 23.59 1.94 11.03
CA LEU A 168 23.42 2.45 9.67
C LEU A 168 23.42 3.98 9.64
N ASN A 169 24.43 4.55 8.98
CA ASN A 169 24.50 5.98 8.74
C ASN A 169 23.58 6.37 7.59
N LEU A 170 22.46 7.03 7.91
CA LEU A 170 21.57 7.61 6.90
C LEU A 170 22.14 8.92 6.35
N PRO A 171 21.96 9.23 5.05
CA PRO A 171 22.48 10.44 4.40
C PRO A 171 21.60 11.66 4.68
N PHE A 172 21.25 11.85 5.95
CA PHE A 172 20.38 12.93 6.40
C PHE A 172 21.16 13.94 7.22
N SER A 173 20.93 15.22 6.96
CA SER A 173 21.52 16.26 7.79
C SER A 173 21.02 16.15 9.25
N PRO A 174 21.85 16.44 10.26
CA PRO A 174 21.42 16.42 11.66
C PRO A 174 20.16 17.26 11.92
N LYS A 175 20.07 18.44 11.28
CA LYS A 175 18.89 19.32 11.36
C LYS A 175 17.62 18.67 10.82
N PHE A 176 17.73 17.91 9.72
CA PHE A 176 16.61 17.18 9.15
C PHE A 176 16.14 16.08 10.11
N VAL A 177 17.08 15.29 10.65
CA VAL A 177 16.78 14.23 11.62
C VAL A 177 16.10 14.81 12.85
N GLU A 178 16.65 15.89 13.42
CA GLU A 178 16.07 16.58 14.58
C GLU A 178 14.65 17.08 14.31
N ALA A 179 14.42 17.71 13.15
CA ALA A 179 13.10 18.19 12.77
C ALA A 179 12.08 17.04 12.63
N MET A 180 12.47 15.90 12.07
CA MET A 180 11.60 14.73 11.91
C MET A 180 11.25 14.09 13.27
N LEU A 181 12.23 13.95 14.16
CA LEU A 181 12.00 13.41 15.51
C LEU A 181 11.12 14.34 16.33
N HIS A 182 11.39 15.65 16.30
CA HIS A 182 10.56 16.64 16.98
C HIS A 182 9.11 16.62 16.48
N LYS A 183 8.90 16.46 15.17
CA LYS A 183 7.56 16.35 14.59
C LYS A 183 6.82 15.10 15.07
N ARG A 184 7.51 13.95 15.13
CA ARG A 184 6.94 12.72 15.72
C ARG A 184 6.50 12.95 17.15
N ASP A 185 7.37 13.52 17.98
CA ASP A 185 7.12 13.65 19.41
C ASP A 185 5.91 14.58 19.67
N LEU A 186 5.80 15.68 18.92
CA LEU A 186 4.63 16.55 18.94
C LEU A 186 3.35 15.82 18.53
N GLU A 187 3.40 15.02 17.46
CA GLU A 187 2.23 14.26 16.98
C GLU A 187 1.82 13.18 17.98
N PHE A 188 2.80 12.43 18.51
CA PHE A 188 2.58 11.42 19.55
C PHE A 188 1.95 12.02 20.80
N GLU A 189 2.47 13.15 21.29
CA GLU A 189 1.89 13.86 22.44
C GLU A 189 0.47 14.33 22.16
N ARG A 190 0.24 14.95 21.00
CA ARG A 190 -1.07 15.47 20.60
C ARG A 190 -2.11 14.36 20.58
N VAL A 191 -1.79 13.22 19.97
CA VAL A 191 -2.68 12.06 19.87
C VAL A 191 -2.89 11.40 21.24
N SER A 192 -1.83 11.28 22.05
CA SER A 192 -1.91 10.72 23.39
C SER A 192 -2.80 11.53 24.31
N LYS A 193 -2.72 12.88 24.25
CA LYS A 193 -3.57 13.80 25.02
C LYS A 193 -5.07 13.65 24.72
N ILE A 194 -5.44 13.25 23.51
CA ILE A 194 -6.86 12.99 23.16
C ILE A 194 -7.40 11.79 23.95
N ASN A 195 -6.57 10.75 24.16
CA ASN A 195 -6.90 9.55 24.96
C ASN A 195 -8.26 8.88 24.62
N SER A 196 -8.69 8.94 23.35
CA SER A 196 -9.91 8.30 22.88
C SER A 196 -9.62 6.89 22.36
N LYS A 197 -10.68 6.08 22.15
CA LYS A 197 -10.52 4.77 21.50
C LYS A 197 -9.87 4.89 20.11
N GLY A 198 -10.25 5.91 19.34
CA GLY A 198 -9.69 6.16 18.01
C GLY A 198 -8.22 6.58 18.04
N SER A 199 -7.83 7.43 18.99
CA SER A 199 -6.42 7.84 19.11
C SER A 199 -5.53 6.69 19.58
N LYS A 200 -6.02 5.84 20.49
CA LYS A 200 -5.33 4.59 20.87
C LYS A 200 -5.19 3.62 19.70
N ALA A 201 -6.23 3.48 18.87
CA ALA A 201 -6.19 2.65 17.66
C ALA A 201 -5.10 3.14 16.69
N TYR A 202 -5.04 4.46 16.47
CA TYR A 202 -4.05 5.06 15.58
C TYR A 202 -2.62 4.88 16.07
N LEU A 203 -2.36 5.06 17.37
CA LEU A 203 -1.03 4.80 17.94
C LEU A 203 -0.64 3.32 17.84
N ALA A 204 -1.59 2.41 18.07
CA ALA A 204 -1.34 0.98 17.91
C ALA A 204 -1.07 0.59 16.45
N TYR A 205 -1.80 1.20 15.50
CA TYR A 205 -1.59 1.01 14.06
C TYR A 205 -0.23 1.53 13.59
N THR A 206 0.29 2.59 14.22
CA THR A 206 1.59 3.21 13.87
C THR A 206 2.74 2.75 14.77
N SER A 207 2.55 1.64 15.50
CA SER A 207 3.49 1.13 16.51
C SER A 207 4.88 0.79 15.96
N GLU A 208 4.97 0.50 14.67
CA GLU A 208 6.23 0.37 13.90
C GLU A 208 7.19 1.56 14.11
N GLY A 209 6.64 2.78 14.22
CA GLY A 209 7.40 4.01 14.44
C GLY A 209 7.62 4.40 15.90
N LEU A 210 7.02 3.66 16.83
CA LEU A 210 6.91 4.03 18.24
C LEU A 210 7.56 3.00 19.16
N THR A 211 8.52 2.23 18.64
CA THR A 211 9.12 1.09 19.34
C THR A 211 9.54 1.39 20.79
N LYS A 212 10.15 2.55 21.03
CA LYS A 212 10.65 3.00 22.34
C LYS A 212 9.61 3.77 23.17
N LEU A 213 8.46 4.11 22.57
CA LEU A 213 7.43 4.99 23.14
C LEU A 213 6.11 4.26 23.45
N CYS A 214 5.90 3.08 22.85
CA CYS A 214 4.66 2.33 22.98
C CYS A 214 4.61 1.43 24.22
N ASP A 215 3.45 1.40 24.87
CA ASP A 215 3.08 0.29 25.75
C ASP A 215 2.57 -0.88 24.89
N TRP A 216 3.43 -1.88 24.71
CA TRP A 216 3.09 -3.07 23.92
C TRP A 216 1.89 -3.83 24.45
N LYS A 217 1.58 -3.76 25.75
CA LYS A 217 0.35 -4.38 26.29
C LYS A 217 -0.90 -3.67 25.79
N GLU A 218 -0.85 -2.34 25.61
CA GLU A 218 -1.96 -1.59 25.01
C GLU A 218 -2.07 -1.84 23.50
N VAL A 219 -0.93 -1.98 22.80
CA VAL A 219 -0.90 -2.32 21.37
C VAL A 219 -1.56 -3.68 21.15
N MET A 220 -1.21 -4.69 21.93
CA MET A 220 -1.71 -6.07 21.79
C MET A 220 -3.24 -6.21 21.94
N LYS A 221 -3.93 -5.23 22.56
CA LYS A 221 -5.40 -5.21 22.63
C LYS A 221 -6.08 -5.05 21.28
N TRP A 222 -5.33 -4.65 20.25
CA TRP A 222 -5.82 -4.44 18.89
C TRP A 222 -5.59 -5.64 17.97
N GLN A 223 -5.05 -6.74 18.50
CA GLN A 223 -4.90 -7.98 17.76
C GLN A 223 -6.27 -8.51 17.32
N ARG A 224 -6.36 -8.90 16.06
CA ARG A 224 -7.55 -9.49 15.46
C ARG A 224 -7.55 -11.01 15.67
N LYS A 225 -8.70 -11.64 15.45
CA LYS A 225 -8.88 -13.10 15.59
C LYS A 225 -7.95 -13.92 14.69
N ASN A 226 -7.51 -13.37 13.56
CA ASN A 226 -6.58 -14.01 12.64
C ASN A 226 -5.10 -13.79 13.04
N GLY A 227 -4.82 -13.27 14.23
CA GLY A 227 -3.46 -13.01 14.71
C GLY A 227 -2.87 -11.66 14.30
N SER A 228 -3.41 -11.01 13.26
CA SER A 228 -2.87 -9.74 12.75
C SER A 228 -3.14 -8.54 13.67
N MET A 229 -2.25 -7.55 13.60
CA MET A 229 -2.52 -6.19 14.01
C MET A 229 -3.20 -5.46 12.85
N PHE A 230 -4.49 -5.13 12.98
CA PHE A 230 -5.25 -4.38 11.98
C PHE A 230 -5.28 -4.95 10.53
N ASN A 231 -4.99 -6.24 10.31
CA ASN A 231 -4.71 -6.80 8.97
C ASN A 231 -3.55 -6.07 8.23
N SER A 232 -2.59 -5.53 8.99
CA SER A 232 -1.41 -4.87 8.48
C SER A 232 -0.20 -5.78 8.68
N PRO A 233 0.42 -6.32 7.61
CA PRO A 233 1.61 -7.16 7.75
C PRO A 233 2.76 -6.44 8.43
N SER A 234 3.03 -5.18 8.04
CA SER A 234 4.08 -4.36 8.65
C SER A 234 3.88 -4.12 10.15
N THR A 235 2.67 -3.71 10.56
CA THR A 235 2.36 -3.51 11.99
C THR A 235 2.45 -4.81 12.77
N THR A 236 1.99 -5.92 12.17
CA THR A 236 2.07 -7.24 12.80
C THR A 236 3.52 -7.68 12.97
N ALA A 237 4.34 -7.53 11.93
CA ALA A 237 5.77 -7.86 11.93
C ALA A 237 6.54 -7.03 12.96
N ALA A 238 6.36 -5.71 12.98
CA ALA A 238 7.00 -4.86 13.98
C ALA A 238 6.59 -5.20 15.41
N THR A 239 5.31 -5.51 15.64
CA THR A 239 4.86 -5.95 16.96
C THR A 239 5.54 -7.26 17.35
N PHE A 240 5.69 -8.22 16.42
CA PHE A 240 6.38 -9.49 16.70
C PHE A 240 7.87 -9.30 17.00
N ILE A 241 8.57 -8.43 16.23
CA ILE A 241 9.98 -8.12 16.44
C ILE A 241 10.23 -7.61 17.87
N GLN A 242 9.26 -6.91 18.44
CA GLN A 242 9.35 -6.27 19.75
C GLN A 242 8.75 -7.12 20.88
N ASN A 243 7.83 -8.02 20.52
CA ASN A 243 7.13 -8.88 21.46
C ASN A 243 6.88 -10.26 20.83
N GLN A 244 7.74 -11.21 21.18
CA GLN A 244 7.74 -12.58 20.63
C GLN A 244 6.54 -13.43 21.09
N ASP A 245 5.65 -12.91 21.95
CA ASP A 245 4.43 -13.59 22.38
C ASP A 245 3.35 -13.65 21.27
N LEU A 246 3.58 -12.99 20.13
CA LEU A 246 2.68 -13.03 18.98
C LEU A 246 2.79 -14.31 18.17
N VAL A 247 1.66 -14.84 17.73
CA VAL A 247 1.61 -16.01 16.83
C VAL A 247 1.84 -15.57 15.39
N LEU A 248 2.87 -16.14 14.73
CA LEU A 248 3.29 -15.82 13.36
C LEU A 248 2.30 -16.27 12.26
N GLU A 249 1.22 -16.96 12.61
CA GLU A 249 0.31 -17.61 11.65
C GLU A 249 -0.23 -16.64 10.59
N TYR A 250 -0.51 -15.39 10.95
CA TYR A 250 -0.94 -14.38 9.97
C TYR A 250 0.10 -14.11 8.88
N LEU A 251 1.37 -13.94 9.27
CA LEU A 251 2.45 -13.54 8.36
C LEU A 251 2.84 -14.66 7.39
N ALA A 252 2.63 -15.92 7.78
CA ALA A 252 2.89 -17.06 6.92
C ALA A 252 1.93 -17.18 5.71
N TYR A 253 0.80 -16.45 5.74
CA TYR A 253 -0.23 -16.49 4.70
C TYR A 253 -0.53 -15.11 4.08
N SER A 254 0.24 -14.07 4.42
CA SER A 254 0.03 -12.69 3.99
C SER A 254 0.80 -12.29 2.75
#